data_AF-A0A6I1VUK1-F1
#
_entry.id   AF-A0A6I1VUK1-F1
#
_cell.length_a   1.000
_cell.length_b   1.000
_cell.length_c   1.000
_cell.angle_alpha   90.00
_cell.angle_beta   90.00
_cell.angle_gamma   90.00
#
_symmetry.space_group_name_H-M   'P 1'
#
loop_
_entity.id
_entity.type
_entity.pdbx_description
1 polymer ?
#
loop_
_entity_poly.entity_id
_entity_poly.type
_entity_poly.pdbx_seq_one_letter_code
_entity_poly.pdbx_strand_id
1 'polypeptide(L)' 'MTQSTLRNGPDDNGLFGSFGGRYVAETLMPLILDLDREYELAKKDPEFI' A
#
# COMPACT_ATOMS: atom_id res chain seq x y z
N MET A 1 -6.51 9.69 -18.45
CA MET A 1 -6.51 9.59 -16.98
C MET A 1 -7.35 8.38 -16.61
N THR A 2 -6.72 7.29 -16.20
CA THR A 2 -7.42 6.06 -15.82
C THR A 2 -8.13 6.29 -14.49
N GLN A 3 -9.45 6.20 -14.49
CA GLN A 3 -10.28 6.36 -13.30
C GLN A 3 -10.15 5.09 -12.47
N SER A 4 -9.26 5.08 -11.47
CA SER A 4 -9.13 3.96 -10.53
C SER A 4 -10.42 3.86 -9.71
N THR A 5 -11.20 2.80 -9.92
CA THR A 5 -12.38 2.53 -9.09
C THR A 5 -11.90 2.20 -7.68
N LEU A 6 -12.38 2.92 -6.66
CA LEU A 6 -11.98 2.72 -5.25
C LEU A 6 -12.11 1.26 -4.77
N ARG A 7 -12.94 0.45 -5.45
CA ARG A 7 -13.15 -0.98 -5.18
C ARG A 7 -11.95 -1.86 -5.55
N ASN A 8 -11.08 -1.41 -6.44
CA ASN A 8 -9.94 -2.18 -6.95
C ASN A 8 -8.66 -1.94 -6.15
N GLY A 9 -8.71 -1.05 -5.14
CA GLY A 9 -7.53 -0.66 -4.38
C GLY A 9 -6.68 0.42 -5.06
N PRO A 10 -5.59 0.84 -4.40
CA PRO A 10 -4.62 1.75 -4.99
C PRO A 10 -3.73 1.02 -6.01
N ASP A 11 -2.98 1.78 -6.80
CA ASP A 11 -1.88 1.23 -7.60
C ASP A 11 -0.66 0.84 -6.75
N ASP A 12 0.39 0.33 -7.41
CA ASP A 12 1.64 -0.11 -6.75
C ASP A 12 2.36 1.01 -5.98
N ASN A 13 2.10 2.28 -6.31
CA ASN A 13 2.66 3.42 -5.60
C ASN A 13 1.77 3.88 -4.43
N GLY A 14 0.65 3.22 -4.19
CA GLY A 14 -0.33 3.61 -3.18
C GLY A 14 -1.26 4.73 -3.64
N LEU A 15 -1.40 4.97 -4.94
CA LEU A 15 -2.26 6.03 -5.49
C LEU A 15 -3.64 5.50 -5.90
N PHE A 16 -4.68 6.20 -5.46
CA PHE A 16 -6.04 6.13 -5.99
C PHE A 16 -6.24 7.26 -7.00
N GLY A 17 -5.93 7.00 -8.26
CA GLY A 17 -5.90 8.03 -9.30
C GLY A 17 -4.85 9.08 -8.95
N SER A 18 -5.27 10.32 -8.66
CA SER A 18 -4.36 11.42 -8.33
C SER A 18 -4.06 11.58 -6.84
N PHE A 19 -4.63 10.74 -5.98
CA PHE A 19 -4.57 10.90 -4.52
C PHE A 19 -3.90 9.71 -3.84
N GLY A 20 -3.26 9.92 -2.69
CA GLY A 20 -2.53 8.87 -1.96
C GLY A 20 -1.03 8.99 -2.17
N GLY A 21 -0.33 7.87 -2.29
CA GLY A 21 1.12 7.82 -2.39
C GLY A 21 1.83 7.87 -1.05
N ARG A 22 3.17 7.86 -1.07
CA ARG A 22 4.03 7.82 0.11
C ARG A 22 4.85 9.11 0.22
N TYR A 23 4.31 10.10 0.92
CA TYR A 23 4.96 11.40 1.17
C TYR A 23 5.46 11.47 2.61
N VAL A 24 6.56 10.76 2.90
CA VAL A 24 7.14 10.63 4.24
C VAL A 24 8.63 11.00 4.22
N ALA A 25 9.24 11.14 5.40
CA ALA A 25 10.69 11.27 5.51
C ALA A 25 11.40 10.02 4.95
N GLU A 26 12.54 10.22 4.29
CA GLU A 26 13.35 9.13 3.71
C GLU A 26 13.71 8.06 4.75
N THR A 27 13.98 8.48 5.98
CA THR A 27 14.30 7.59 7.11
C THR A 27 13.17 6.62 7.47
N LEU A 28 11.92 6.92 7.07
CA LEU A 28 10.76 6.06 7.29
C LEU A 28 10.52 5.10 6.13
N MET A 29 11.06 5.36 4.94
CA MET A 29 10.85 4.49 3.77
C MET A 29 11.19 3.02 3.99
N PRO A 30 12.34 2.63 4.59
CA PRO A 30 12.61 1.21 4.82
C PRO A 30 11.57 0.55 5.73
N LEU A 31 11.13 1.25 6.78
CA LEU A 31 10.13 0.72 7.72
C LEU A 31 8.75 0.55 7.07
N ILE A 32 8.37 1.47 6.17
CA ILE A 32 7.11 1.36 5.41
C ILE A 32 7.16 0.17 4.46
N LEU A 33 8.29 -0.04 3.78
CA LEU A 33 8.47 -1.17 2.87
C LEU A 33 8.45 -2.51 3.61
N ASP A 34 9.07 -2.58 4.79
CA ASP A 34 9.01 -3.77 5.64
C ASP A 34 7.58 -4.05 6.11
N LEU A 35 6.85 -3.02 6.56
CA LEU A 35 5.45 -3.16 6.96
C LEU A 35 4.58 -3.67 5.80
N ASP A 36 4.73 -3.10 4.62
CA ASP A 36 3.99 -3.49 3.40
C ASP A 36 4.23 -4.98 3.09
N ARG A 37 5.49 -5.41 3.13
CA ARG A 37 5.88 -6.81 2.91
C ARG A 37 5.27 -7.75 3.96
N GLU A 38 5.40 -7.45 5.25
CA GLU A 38 4.86 -8.30 6.31
C GLU A 38 3.33 -8.32 6.29
N TYR A 39 2.69 -7.20 5.96
CA TYR A 39 1.24 -7.14 5.80
C TYR A 39 0.75 -8.02 4.63
N GLU A 40 1.42 -8.00 3.48
CA GLU A 40 1.05 -8.86 2.35
C GLU A 40 1.23 -10.36 2.63
N LEU A 41 2.13 -10.72 3.56
CA LEU A 41 2.26 -12.08 4.09
C LEU A 41 1.11 -12.39 5.05
N ALA A 42 0.92 -11.54 6.07
CA ALA A 42 -0.09 -11.72 7.11
C ALA A 42 -1.52 -11.75 6.55
N LYS A 43 -1.84 -10.93 5.53
CA LYS A 43 -3.15 -10.89 4.87
C LYS A 43 -3.57 -12.25 4.26
N LYS A 44 -2.60 -13.13 3.96
CA LYS A 44 -2.85 -14.48 3.42
C LYS A 44 -2.98 -15.55 4.50
N ASP A 45 -2.68 -15.21 5.74
CA ASP A 45 -2.75 -16.09 6.89
C ASP A 45 -4.18 -16.14 7.47
N PRO A 46 -4.85 -17.31 7.49
CA PRO A 46 -6.17 -17.45 8.10
C PRO A 46 -6.21 -17.19 9.61
N GLU A 47 -5.09 -17.29 10.34
CA GLU A 47 -5.07 -16.94 11.77
C GLU A 47 -5.05 -15.42 12.00
N PHE A 48 -4.69 -14.64 10.98
CA PHE A 48 -4.64 -13.17 11.02
C PHE A 48 -5.96 -12.51 10.62
N ILE A 49 -6.78 -13.16 9.78
CA ILE A 49 -8.05 -12.66 9.23
C ILE A 49 -9.25 -13.18 10.02
#